data_AF-A0AA47ENM2-F1
#
_entry.id   AF-A0AA47ENM2-F1
#
_cell.length_a   1.000
_cell.length_b   1.000
_cell.length_c   1.000
_cell.angle_alpha   90.00
_cell.angle_beta   90.00
_cell.angle_gamma   90.00
#
_symmetry.space_group_name_H-M   'P 1'
#
loop_
_entity.id
_entity.type
_entity.pdbx_description
1 polymer ?
#
loop_
_entity_poly.entity_id
_entity_poly.type
_entity_poly.pdbx_seq_one_letter_code
_entity_poly.pdbx_strand_id
1 'polypeptide(L)'
;MNDTYNLDLRPPCWPVGEQCPNSCAKDLHRRVVTNHVELTGPWAGWRLAGRDLVAPSGERIPERRLRGLLWHANASDIRDSVRRRNAKRKAVQQSMVKVVVVDLGEWRDRHFGRIAG
;
A
#
# COMPACT_ATOMS: atom_id res chain seq x y z
N MET A 1 -28.75 -18.10 -3.90
CA MET A 1 -29.02 -17.35 -5.15
C MET A 1 -27.81 -17.53 -6.04
N ASN A 2 -27.88 -18.46 -6.98
CA ASN A 2 -26.83 -18.70 -7.97
C ASN A 2 -27.15 -17.82 -9.18
N ASP A 3 -26.57 -16.62 -9.24
CA ASP A 3 -26.58 -15.80 -10.45
C ASP A 3 -25.59 -16.40 -11.46
N THR A 4 -26.00 -17.50 -12.09
CA THR A 4 -25.34 -18.02 -13.29
C THR A 4 -25.77 -17.17 -14.47
N TYR A 5 -25.23 -15.95 -14.57
CA TYR A 5 -25.16 -15.30 -15.87
C TYR A 5 -24.35 -16.22 -16.76
N ASN A 6 -25.00 -16.82 -17.75
CA ASN A 6 -24.37 -17.60 -18.81
C ASN A 6 -23.65 -16.61 -19.73
N LEU A 7 -22.59 -15.99 -19.19
CA LEU A 7 -21.71 -15.12 -19.95
C LEU A 7 -21.02 -16.02 -20.95
N ASP A 8 -21.45 -15.91 -22.19
CA ASP A 8 -20.78 -16.55 -23.29
C ASP A 8 -19.41 -15.88 -23.46
N LEU A 9 -18.43 -16.43 -22.75
CA LEU A 9 -17.05 -15.98 -22.76
C LEU A 9 -16.31 -16.43 -24.04
N ARG A 10 -17.03 -16.93 -25.06
CA ARG A 10 -16.43 -17.32 -26.33
C ARG A 10 -15.92 -16.08 -27.07
N PRO A 11 -14.66 -16.08 -27.52
CA PRO A 11 -14.15 -15.09 -28.45
C PRO A 11 -15.01 -15.07 -29.72
N PRO A 12 -15.23 -13.89 -30.34
CA PRO A 12 -16.11 -13.71 -31.49
C PRO A 12 -15.63 -14.41 -32.77
N CYS A 13 -14.56 -15.20 -32.73
CA CYS A 13 -14.01 -15.92 -33.87
C CYS A 13 -14.52 -17.37 -34.02
N TRP A 14 -15.45 -17.85 -33.17
CA TRP A 14 -15.92 -19.25 -33.21
C TRP A 14 -17.43 -19.46 -33.35
N PRO A 15 -17.87 -20.29 -34.32
CA PRO A 15 -19.22 -20.82 -34.34
C PRO A 15 -19.53 -21.65 -33.10
N VAL A 16 -20.79 -21.62 -32.67
CA VAL A 16 -21.27 -22.36 -31.51
C VAL A 16 -21.13 -23.87 -31.76
N GLY A 17 -20.36 -24.56 -30.93
CA GLY A 17 -20.20 -26.03 -30.98
C GLY A 17 -18.95 -26.52 -31.71
N GLU A 18 -18.15 -25.62 -32.30
CA GLU A 18 -16.91 -25.98 -32.98
C GLU A 18 -15.69 -25.94 -32.06
N GLN A 19 -14.67 -26.74 -32.38
CA GLN A 19 -13.39 -26.72 -31.68
C GLN A 19 -12.59 -25.45 -32.03
N CYS A 20 -11.70 -25.05 -31.12
CA CYS A 20 -10.76 -23.96 -31.36
C CYS A 20 -9.92 -24.25 -32.63
N PRO A 21 -9.95 -23.40 -33.66
CA PRO A 21 -9.50 -23.63 -35.02
C PRO A 21 -7.98 -23.53 -35.15
N ASN A 22 -7.30 -22.81 -34.26
CA ASN A 22 -5.84 -22.75 -34.25
C ASN A 22 -5.28 -22.39 -32.85
N SER A 23 -3.97 -22.57 -32.70
CA SER A 23 -3.22 -22.27 -31.47
C SER A 23 -3.24 -20.78 -31.10
N CYS A 24 -3.15 -19.89 -32.08
CA CYS A 24 -3.16 -18.44 -31.84
C CYS A 24 -4.45 -18.00 -31.13
N ALA A 25 -5.59 -18.48 -31.61
CA ALA A 25 -6.87 -18.13 -31.04
C ALA A 25 -7.10 -18.82 -29.67
N LYS A 26 -6.55 -20.02 -29.46
CA LYS A 26 -6.48 -20.65 -28.12
C LYS A 26 -5.68 -19.80 -27.13
N ASP A 27 -4.53 -19.29 -27.55
CA ASP A 27 -3.68 -18.44 -26.72
C ASP A 27 -4.34 -17.09 -26.43
N LEU A 28 -5.00 -16.50 -27.42
CA LEU A 28 -5.79 -15.28 -27.23
C LEU A 28 -6.90 -15.49 -26.20
N HIS A 29 -7.68 -16.58 -26.31
CA HIS A 29 -8.70 -16.94 -25.33
C HIS A 29 -8.10 -17.11 -23.93
N ARG A 30 -7.00 -17.84 -23.82
CA ARG A 30 -6.31 -18.06 -22.55
C ARG A 30 -5.90 -16.74 -21.89
N ARG A 31 -5.41 -15.77 -22.66
CA ARG A 31 -5.00 -14.44 -22.17
C ARG A 31 -6.20 -13.56 -21.81
N VAL A 32 -7.18 -13.44 -22.70
CA VAL A 32 -8.28 -12.47 -22.57
C VAL A 32 -9.36 -12.95 -21.62
N VAL A 33 -9.75 -14.21 -21.74
CA VAL A 33 -10.90 -14.77 -21.01
C VAL A 33 -10.45 -15.40 -19.70
N THR A 34 -9.42 -16.25 -19.77
CA THR A 34 -8.96 -16.96 -18.58
C THR A 34 -7.86 -16.22 -17.82
N ASN A 35 -7.45 -15.04 -18.28
CA ASN A 35 -6.41 -14.20 -17.67
C ASN A 35 -5.12 -14.96 -17.33
N HIS A 36 -4.62 -15.73 -18.29
CA HIS A 36 -3.35 -16.45 -18.18
C HIS A 36 -2.31 -15.80 -19.10
N VAL A 37 -1.38 -15.07 -18.52
CA VAL A 37 -0.42 -14.23 -19.23
C VAL A 37 0.92 -14.25 -18.51
N GLU A 38 2.01 -14.54 -19.22
CA GLU A 38 3.37 -14.30 -18.75
C GLU A 38 3.67 -12.80 -18.84
N LEU A 39 4.11 -12.20 -17.73
CA LEU A 39 4.42 -10.78 -17.67
C LEU A 39 5.87 -10.51 -18.11
N THR A 40 6.11 -9.30 -18.60
CA THR A 40 7.40 -8.89 -19.17
C THR A 40 7.93 -7.63 -18.48
N GLY A 41 9.16 -7.21 -18.84
CA GLY A 41 9.79 -6.02 -18.26
C GLY A 41 10.14 -6.22 -16.78
N PRO A 42 9.85 -5.24 -15.89
CA PRO A 42 10.10 -5.37 -14.45
C PRO A 42 9.34 -6.53 -13.77
N TRP A 43 8.30 -7.05 -14.44
CA TRP A 43 7.52 -8.19 -14.00
C TRP A 43 7.98 -9.50 -14.66
N ALA A 44 9.15 -9.54 -15.30
CA ALA A 44 9.67 -10.76 -15.90
C ALA A 44 9.71 -11.92 -14.89
N GLY A 45 9.22 -13.09 -15.33
CA GLY A 45 9.07 -14.28 -14.49
C GLY A 45 7.80 -14.30 -13.62
N TRP A 46 7.06 -13.19 -13.55
CA TRP A 46 5.71 -13.20 -12.98
C TRP A 46 4.69 -13.58 -14.05
N ARG A 47 3.55 -14.09 -13.60
CA ARG A 47 2.42 -14.40 -14.50
C ARG A 47 1.08 -14.19 -13.84
N LEU A 48 0.09 -13.82 -14.65
CA LEU A 48 -1.32 -13.93 -14.28
C LEU A 48 -1.78 -15.37 -14.51
N ALA A 49 -2.52 -15.92 -13.55
CA ALA A 49 -3.03 -17.29 -13.57
C ALA A 49 -4.50 -17.31 -13.17
N GLY A 50 -5.35 -16.75 -14.03
CA GLY A 50 -6.75 -16.50 -13.68
C GLY A 50 -6.85 -15.35 -12.69
N ARG A 51 -7.21 -15.66 -11.45
CA ARG A 51 -7.42 -14.65 -10.38
C ARG A 51 -6.18 -14.31 -9.57
N ASP A 52 -5.10 -15.06 -9.76
CA ASP A 52 -3.89 -14.95 -8.97
C ASP A 52 -2.77 -14.31 -9.80
N LEU A 53 -2.03 -13.41 -9.17
CA LEU A 53 -0.71 -12.99 -9.61
C LEU A 53 0.31 -13.98 -9.02
N VAL A 54 1.12 -14.60 -9.86
CA VAL A 54 2.07 -15.64 -9.45
C VAL A 54 3.49 -15.12 -9.60
N ALA A 55 4.26 -15.24 -8.52
CA ALA A 55 5.67 -14.86 -8.48
C ALA A 55 6.54 -15.90 -9.21
N PRO A 56 7.77 -15.53 -9.62
CA PRO A 56 8.73 -16.48 -10.18
C PRO A 56 9.04 -17.66 -9.26
N SER A 57 8.97 -17.47 -7.94
CA SER A 57 9.11 -18.50 -6.92
C SER A 57 7.93 -19.48 -6.84
N GLY A 58 6.83 -19.19 -7.54
CA GLY A 58 5.60 -19.98 -7.53
C GLY A 58 4.56 -19.53 -6.50
N GLU A 59 4.88 -18.56 -5.64
CA GLU A 59 3.94 -17.98 -4.70
C GLU A 59 2.76 -17.31 -5.40
N ARG A 60 1.55 -17.46 -4.84
CA ARG A 60 0.32 -16.91 -5.41
C ARG A 60 -0.24 -15.78 -4.56
N ILE A 61 -0.52 -14.66 -5.22
CA ILE A 61 -1.14 -13.48 -4.63
C ILE A 61 -2.51 -13.27 -5.30
N PRO A 62 -3.61 -13.66 -4.63
CA PRO A 62 -4.95 -13.32 -5.09
C PRO A 62 -5.14 -11.80 -5.10
N GLU A 63 -5.94 -11.29 -6.03
CA GLU A 63 -6.24 -9.85 -6.17
C GLU A 63 -6.64 -9.18 -4.84
N ARG A 64 -7.52 -9.81 -4.05
CA ARG A 64 -7.96 -9.31 -2.74
C ARG A 64 -6.80 -9.19 -1.74
N ARG A 65 -5.84 -10.11 -1.80
CA ARG A 65 -4.64 -10.07 -0.96
C ARG A 65 -3.73 -8.92 -1.39
N LEU A 66 -3.55 -8.72 -2.69
CA LEU A 66 -2.78 -7.62 -3.23
C LEU A 66 -3.35 -6.26 -2.79
N ARG A 67 -4.68 -6.09 -2.83
CA ARG A 67 -5.34 -4.87 -2.29
C ARG A 67 -4.98 -4.62 -0.83
N GLY A 68 -4.99 -5.66 0.00
CA GLY A 68 -4.62 -5.55 1.41
C GLY A 68 -3.15 -5.13 1.60
N LEU A 69 -2.24 -5.70 0.80
CA LEU A 69 -0.82 -5.33 0.84
C LEU A 69 -0.59 -3.87 0.45
N LEU A 70 -1.26 -3.39 -0.61
CA LEU A 70 -1.17 -2.00 -1.05
C LEU A 70 -1.71 -1.04 0.02
N TRP A 71 -2.83 -1.38 0.65
CA TRP A 71 -3.36 -0.59 1.77
C TRP A 71 -2.38 -0.53 2.94
N HIS A 72 -1.79 -1.66 3.30
CA HIS A 72 -0.85 -1.74 4.42
C HIS A 72 0.43 -0.93 4.16
N ALA A 73 0.94 -0.95 2.93
CA ALA A 73 2.08 -0.12 2.52
C ALA A 73 1.76 1.37 2.67
N ASN A 74 0.63 1.83 2.09
CA ASN A 74 0.20 3.22 2.18
C ASN A 74 -0.04 3.67 3.64
N ALA A 75 -0.68 2.84 4.46
CA ALA A 75 -0.90 3.14 5.87
C ALA A 75 0.42 3.30 6.64
N SER A 76 1.44 2.51 6.29
CA SER A 76 2.77 2.58 6.90
C SER A 76 3.48 3.88 6.49
N ASP A 77 3.42 4.24 5.20
CA ASP A 77 3.99 5.49 4.71
C ASP A 77 3.38 6.73 5.39
N ILE A 78 2.05 6.75 5.55
CA ILE A 78 1.34 7.81 6.28
C ILE A 78 1.85 7.87 7.71
N ARG A 79 1.89 6.74 8.42
CA ARG A 79 2.34 6.67 9.82
C ARG A 79 3.76 7.22 9.96
N ASP A 80 4.67 6.81 9.08
CA ASP A 80 6.07 7.20 9.15
C ASP A 80 6.28 8.67 8.77
N SER A 81 5.49 9.21 7.85
CA SER A 81 5.48 10.64 7.55
C SER A 81 5.04 11.48 8.75
N VAL A 82 4.00 11.04 9.48
CA VAL A 82 3.48 11.72 10.69
C VAL A 82 4.50 11.65 11.81
N ARG A 83 5.13 10.48 12.03
CA ARG A 83 6.21 10.32 13.00
C ARG A 83 7.37 11.28 12.73
N ARG A 84 7.84 11.35 11.48
CA ARG A 84 8.90 12.29 11.07
C ARG A 84 8.51 13.75 11.32
N ARG A 85 7.28 14.13 10.96
CA ARG A 85 6.76 15.49 11.21
C ARG A 85 6.73 15.83 12.70
N ASN A 86 6.24 14.92 13.53
CA ASN A 86 6.14 15.12 14.97
C ASN A 86 7.52 15.18 15.62
N ALA A 87 8.48 14.35 15.18
CA ALA A 87 9.86 14.42 15.63
C ALA A 87 10.50 15.78 15.30
N LYS A 88 10.31 16.29 14.06
CA LYS A 88 10.78 17.63 13.67
C LYS A 88 10.17 18.74 14.54
N ARG A 89 8.86 18.69 14.82
CA ARG A 89 8.18 19.66 15.70
C ARG A 89 8.73 19.61 17.12
N LYS A 90 8.92 18.40 17.69
CA LYS A 90 9.50 18.23 19.02
C LYS A 90 10.91 18.81 19.12
N ALA A 91 11.75 18.57 18.11
CA ALA A 91 13.11 19.12 18.08
C ALA A 91 13.12 20.67 18.11
N VAL A 92 12.25 21.31 17.31
CA VAL A 92 12.09 22.78 17.32
C VAL A 92 11.57 23.27 18.67
N GLN A 93 10.56 22.61 19.24
CA GLN A 93 10.01 23.01 20.54
C GLN A 93 11.04 22.87 21.67
N GLN A 94 11.83 21.80 21.69
CA GLN A 94 12.91 21.61 22.68
C GLN A 94 13.99 22.68 22.56
N SER A 95 14.30 23.17 21.35
CA SER A 95 15.28 24.24 21.17
C SER A 95 14.83 25.62 21.68
N MET A 96 13.53 25.87 21.88
CA MET A 96 13.02 27.17 22.34
C MET A 96 12.89 27.30 23.87
N VAL A 97 13.15 26.24 24.65
CA VAL A 97 13.02 26.29 26.11
C VAL A 97 14.34 26.77 26.73
N LYS A 98 14.42 28.06 27.07
CA LYS A 98 15.51 28.59 27.91
C LYS A 98 15.19 28.30 29.38
N VAL A 99 15.78 27.25 29.93
CA VAL A 99 15.72 26.98 31.38
C VAL A 99 16.66 27.95 32.07
N VAL A 100 16.12 28.87 32.86
CA VAL A 100 16.89 29.76 33.74
C VAL A 100 16.75 29.24 35.15
N VAL A 101 17.86 28.77 35.73
CA VAL A 101 17.94 28.47 37.16
C VAL A 101 18.27 29.78 37.86
N VAL A 102 17.37 30.24 38.73
CA VAL A 102 17.58 31.45 39.54
C VAL A 102 17.56 31.06 41.01
N ASP A 103 18.40 31.70 41.81
CA ASP A 103 18.28 31.64 43.26
C ASP A 103 16.93 32.26 43.69
N LEU A 104 16.10 31.44 44.32
CA LEU A 104 14.74 31.81 44.72
C LEU A 104 14.72 32.99 45.72
N GLY A 105 15.76 33.13 46.55
CA GLY A 105 15.87 34.20 47.53
C GLY A 105 16.08 35.55 46.86
N GLU A 106 17.04 35.63 45.94
CA GLU A 106 17.35 36.87 45.23
C GLU A 106 16.20 37.32 44.29
N TRP A 107 15.54 36.37 43.62
CA TRP A 107 14.39 36.67 42.75
C TRP A 107 13.20 37.20 43.55
N ARG A 108 12.90 36.58 44.70
CA ARG A 108 11.81 36.98 45.57
C ARG A 108 12.05 38.37 46.18
N ASP A 109 13.27 38.63 46.66
CA ASP A 109 13.66 39.94 47.20
C ASP A 109 13.55 41.04 46.13
N ARG A 110 13.92 40.75 44.87
CA ARG A 110 13.80 41.69 43.75
C ARG A 110 12.37 42.00 43.33
N HIS A 111 11.45 41.03 43.37
CA HIS A 111 10.10 41.22 42.85
C HIS A 111 9.05 41.56 43.88
N PHE A 112 9.19 41.07 45.11
CA PHE A 112 8.22 41.29 46.19
C PHE A 112 8.78 42.18 47.31
N GLY A 113 10.05 42.60 47.19
CA GLY A 113 10.75 43.33 48.23
C GLY A 113 11.19 42.42 49.38
N ARG A 114 12.12 42.91 50.20
CA ARG A 114 12.43 42.28 51.47
C ARG A 114 11.28 42.55 52.44
N ILE A 115 10.68 41.49 52.97
CA ILE A 115 9.86 41.59 54.17
C ILE A 115 10.83 42.01 55.29
N ALA A 116 10.78 43.29 55.67
CA ALA A 116 11.47 43.79 56.85
C ALA A 116 10.76 43.20 58.07
N GLY A 117 11.47 42.34 58.79
CA GLY A 117 11.13 41.95 60.17
C GLY A 117 11.62 43.01 61.14
#